data_AF-A0A7I9ZAJ0-F1
#
_entry.id   AF-A0A7I9ZAJ0-F1
#
_cell.length_a   1.000
_cell.length_b   1.000
_cell.length_c   1.000
_cell.angle_alpha   90.00
_cell.angle_beta   90.00
_cell.angle_gamma   90.00
#
_symmetry.space_group_name_H-M   'P 1'
#
loop_
_entity.id
_entity.type
_entity.pdbx_description
1 polymer ?
#
loop_
_entity_poly.entity_id
_entity_poly.type
_entity_poly.pdbx_seq_one_letter_code
_entity_poly.pdbx_strand_id
1 'polypeptide(L)'
;MRISGPSTPSALNTRPLVESDLVTIESLIAHAPPQLKPQMRHAAGTIAEVAGWIAQDLGDHSAAEKLTNTAALHLRSAGPELNAMILMRQSNIFARANPDLAADLAADAAELIDGQDVGRLAASIARQQALAELANRNERAFTAMLPQR
;
A
#
# COMPACT_ATOMS: atom_id res chain seq x y z
N MET A 1 21.41 32.27 22.52
CA MET A 1 21.80 31.53 21.31
C MET A 1 21.07 30.19 21.33
N ARG A 2 19.92 30.07 20.64
CA ARG A 2 19.16 28.82 20.55
C ARG A 2 19.71 28.03 19.37
N ILE A 3 20.21 26.83 19.63
CA ILE A 3 20.70 25.91 18.60
C ILE A 3 19.46 25.23 18.03
N SER A 4 19.08 25.59 16.80
CA SER A 4 18.04 24.89 16.06
C SER A 4 18.50 23.45 15.81
N GLY A 5 17.80 22.48 16.39
CA GLY A 5 18.01 21.06 16.07
C GLY A 5 17.65 20.76 14.61
N PRO A 6 18.10 19.62 14.06
CA PRO A 6 17.78 19.24 12.69
C PRO A 6 16.25 19.17 12.52
N SER A 7 15.73 19.93 11.55
CA SER A 7 14.33 19.89 11.15
C SER A 7 14.02 18.47 10.68
N THR A 8 13.21 17.72 11.43
CA THR A 8 12.59 16.50 10.92
C THR A 8 11.88 16.84 9.62
N PRO A 9 12.18 16.16 8.50
CA PRO A 9 11.49 16.44 7.24
C PRO A 9 10.00 16.19 7.44
N SER A 10 9.19 17.21 7.19
CA SER A 10 7.74 17.07 7.12
C SER A 10 7.39 16.26 5.87
N ALA A 11 6.29 15.49 5.91
CA ALA A 11 5.81 14.72 4.75
C ALA A 11 5.69 15.57 3.47
N LEU A 12 5.32 16.85 3.62
CA LEU A 12 5.28 17.86 2.56
C LEU A 12 6.64 18.09 1.87
N ASN A 13 7.74 18.09 2.62
CA ASN A 13 9.08 18.28 2.07
C ASN A 13 9.67 16.99 1.49
N THR A 14 9.18 15.82 1.93
CA THR A 14 9.65 14.51 1.47
C THR A 14 8.99 14.07 0.16
N ARG A 15 7.72 14.42 -0.08
CA ARG A 15 6.96 14.02 -1.28
C ARG A 15 7.70 14.30 -2.60
N PRO A 16 8.20 15.53 -2.87
CA PRO A 16 8.83 15.82 -4.16
C PRO A 16 10.11 15.02 -4.42
N LEU A 17 10.86 14.69 -3.36
CA LEU A 17 12.08 13.90 -3.46
C LEU A 17 11.77 12.45 -3.84
N VAL A 18 10.80 11.82 -3.15
CA VAL A 18 10.42 10.43 -3.41
C VAL A 18 9.78 10.28 -4.80
N GLU A 19 8.98 11.26 -5.24
CA GLU A 19 8.41 11.29 -6.59
C GLU A 19 9.51 11.41 -7.67
N SER A 20 10.52 12.27 -7.45
CA SER A 20 11.67 12.41 -8.35
C SER A 20 12.50 11.13 -8.42
N ASP A 21 12.72 10.46 -7.28
CA ASP A 21 13.46 9.20 -7.21
C ASP A 21 12.72 8.09 -7.98
N LEU A 22 11.38 8.05 -7.87
CA LEU A 22 10.55 7.08 -8.60
C LEU A 22 10.68 7.27 -10.11
N VAL A 23 10.52 8.50 -10.61
CA VAL A 23 10.69 8.81 -12.04
C VAL A 23 12.09 8.42 -12.52
N THR A 24 13.11 8.73 -11.72
CA THR A 24 14.50 8.41 -12.06
C THR A 24 14.69 6.90 -12.19
N ILE A 25 14.26 6.11 -11.20
CA ILE A 25 14.49 4.67 -11.23
C ILE A 25 13.66 3.96 -12.30
N GLU A 26 12.44 4.42 -12.58
CA GLU A 26 11.61 3.90 -13.67
C GLU A 26 12.29 4.12 -15.04
N SER A 27 12.88 5.29 -15.26
CA SER A 27 13.67 5.58 -16.47
C SER A 27 14.91 4.67 -16.59
N LEU A 28 15.59 4.42 -15.47
CA LEU A 28 16.75 3.53 -15.46
C LEU A 28 16.38 2.07 -15.74
N ILE A 29 15.22 1.58 -15.28
CA ILE A 29 14.75 0.19 -15.53
C ILE A 29 14.64 -0.09 -17.03
N ALA A 30 14.22 0.90 -17.83
CA ALA A 30 14.08 0.74 -19.28
C ALA A 30 15.42 0.39 -19.96
N HIS A 31 16.52 0.90 -19.43
CA HIS A 31 17.86 0.78 -20.01
C HIS A 31 18.77 -0.20 -19.26
N ALA A 32 18.29 -0.77 -18.15
CA ALA A 32 19.07 -1.64 -17.29
C ALA A 32 19.40 -3.00 -17.96
N PRO A 33 20.60 -3.56 -17.70
CA PRO A 33 20.92 -4.94 -18.02
C PRO A 33 19.88 -5.91 -17.40
N PRO A 34 19.51 -7.02 -18.08
CA PRO A 34 18.53 -7.97 -17.58
C PRO A 34 18.81 -8.48 -16.15
N GLN A 35 20.08 -8.61 -15.79
CA GLN A 35 20.53 -9.09 -14.48
C GLN A 35 20.23 -8.09 -13.34
N LEU A 36 20.15 -6.79 -13.64
CA LEU A 36 19.89 -5.72 -12.67
C LEU A 36 18.41 -5.34 -12.59
N LYS A 37 17.61 -5.67 -13.62
CA LYS A 37 16.17 -5.34 -13.65
C LYS A 37 15.40 -5.80 -12.41
N PRO A 38 15.63 -7.01 -11.83
CA PRO A 38 14.92 -7.42 -10.62
C PRO A 38 15.19 -6.49 -9.42
N GLN A 39 16.46 -6.15 -9.18
CA GLN A 39 16.87 -5.27 -8.08
C GLN A 39 16.31 -3.86 -8.26
N MET A 40 16.34 -3.34 -9.49
CA MET A 40 15.81 -2.02 -9.80
C MET A 40 14.29 -1.97 -9.70
N ARG A 41 13.59 -3.04 -10.11
CA ARG A 41 12.14 -3.16 -9.87
C ARG A 41 11.84 -3.23 -8.37
N HIS A 42 12.63 -3.96 -7.59
CA HIS A 42 12.46 -4.00 -6.14
C HIS A 42 12.58 -2.59 -5.53
N ALA A 43 13.61 -1.84 -5.91
CA ALA A 43 13.78 -0.47 -5.45
C ALA A 43 12.66 0.46 -5.93
N ALA A 44 12.24 0.41 -7.20
CA ALA A 44 11.13 1.21 -7.72
C ALA A 44 9.83 0.93 -6.96
N GLY A 45 9.54 -0.35 -6.70
CA GLY A 45 8.36 -0.74 -5.93
C GLY A 45 8.40 -0.26 -4.48
N THR A 46 9.58 -0.31 -3.84
CA THR A 46 9.76 0.20 -2.47
C THR A 46 9.58 1.73 -2.42
N ILE A 47 10.11 2.45 -3.42
CA ILE A 47 9.94 3.91 -3.53
C ILE A 47 8.47 4.26 -3.76
N ALA A 48 7.79 3.56 -4.66
CA ALA A 48 6.36 3.75 -4.93
C ALA A 48 5.51 3.49 -3.68
N GLU A 49 5.86 2.48 -2.88
CA GLU A 49 5.22 2.19 -1.60
C GLU A 49 5.41 3.34 -0.60
N VAL A 50 6.62 3.85 -0.43
CA VAL A 50 6.86 5.02 0.44
C VAL A 50 6.08 6.24 -0.04
N ALA A 51 6.09 6.51 -1.36
CA ALA A 51 5.32 7.61 -1.95
C ALA A 51 3.82 7.46 -1.67
N GLY A 52 3.28 6.24 -1.75
CA GLY A 52 1.90 5.95 -1.42
C GLY A 52 1.54 6.30 0.03
N TRP A 53 2.46 6.07 0.98
CA TRP A 53 2.22 6.37 2.42
C TRP A 53 2.16 7.88 2.64
N ILE A 54 3.10 8.59 2.03
CA ILE A 54 3.12 10.04 2.07
C ILE A 54 1.83 10.63 1.44
N ALA A 55 1.39 10.11 0.29
CA ALA A 55 0.16 10.55 -0.34
C ALA A 55 -1.07 10.35 0.56
N GLN A 56 -1.16 9.18 1.19
CA GLN A 56 -2.24 8.87 2.13
C GLN A 56 -2.23 9.78 3.37
N ASP A 57 -1.07 10.02 3.96
CA ASP A 57 -0.90 10.90 5.13
C ASP A 57 -1.27 12.36 4.81
N LEU A 58 -1.12 12.76 3.56
CA LEU A 58 -1.53 14.07 3.04
C LEU A 58 -2.99 14.13 2.60
N GLY A 59 -3.74 13.02 2.68
CA GLY A 59 -5.15 12.93 2.26
C GLY A 59 -5.36 12.77 0.75
N ASP A 60 -4.31 12.57 -0.03
CA ASP A 60 -4.37 12.33 -1.48
C ASP A 60 -4.62 10.85 -1.77
N HIS A 61 -5.86 10.41 -1.53
CA HIS A 61 -6.25 9.00 -1.64
C HIS A 61 -6.11 8.44 -3.06
N SER A 62 -6.32 9.28 -4.09
CA SER A 62 -6.15 8.86 -5.49
C SER A 62 -4.69 8.59 -5.83
N ALA A 63 -3.78 9.46 -5.38
CA ALA A 63 -2.35 9.22 -5.55
C ALA A 63 -1.89 7.99 -4.74
N ALA A 64 -2.39 7.82 -3.50
CA ALA A 64 -2.07 6.66 -2.67
C ALA A 64 -2.45 5.33 -3.36
N GLU A 65 -3.63 5.26 -3.95
CA GLU A 65 -4.08 4.09 -4.72
C GLU A 65 -3.18 3.84 -5.92
N LYS A 66 -2.95 4.85 -6.75
CA LYS A 66 -2.10 4.75 -7.94
C LYS A 66 -0.70 4.25 -7.60
N LEU A 67 -0.07 4.84 -6.58
CA LEU A 67 1.29 4.51 -6.16
C LEU A 67 1.38 3.11 -5.54
N THR A 68 0.38 2.69 -4.78
CA THR A 68 0.31 1.32 -4.26
C THR A 68 0.18 0.30 -5.39
N ASN A 69 -0.61 0.59 -6.43
CA ASN A 69 -0.73 -0.27 -7.61
C ASN A 69 0.59 -0.31 -8.42
N THR A 70 1.30 0.82 -8.53
CA THR A 70 2.65 0.85 -9.10
C THR A 70 3.61 -0.03 -8.30
N ALA A 71 3.58 0.06 -6.97
CA ALA A 71 4.38 -0.80 -6.10
C ALA A 71 4.08 -2.28 -6.33
N ALA A 72 2.80 -2.68 -6.40
CA ALA A 72 2.37 -4.04 -6.70
C ALA A 72 2.95 -4.56 -8.04
N LEU A 73 2.90 -3.76 -9.09
CA LEU A 73 3.42 -4.13 -10.41
C LEU A 73 4.93 -4.42 -10.38
N HIS A 74 5.69 -3.60 -9.64
CA HIS A 74 7.13 -3.72 -9.50
C HIS A 74 7.54 -4.87 -8.57
N LEU A 75 6.77 -5.12 -7.51
CA LEU A 75 7.11 -6.07 -6.43
C LEU A 75 6.48 -7.44 -6.59
N ARG A 76 5.70 -7.71 -7.64
CA ARG A 76 5.01 -8.99 -7.87
C ARG A 76 5.85 -10.26 -7.66
N SER A 77 7.18 -10.18 -7.81
CA SER A 77 8.13 -11.29 -7.63
C SER A 77 9.06 -11.15 -6.42
N ALA A 78 8.80 -10.22 -5.50
CA ALA A 78 9.71 -9.87 -4.39
C ALA A 78 9.62 -10.84 -3.21
N GLY A 79 8.55 -11.61 -3.10
CA GLY A 79 8.35 -12.64 -2.08
C GLY A 79 6.99 -12.52 -1.37
N PRO A 80 6.59 -13.55 -0.61
CA PRO A 80 5.27 -13.62 0.01
C PRO A 80 5.01 -12.49 1.01
N GLU A 81 5.97 -12.16 1.88
CA GLU A 81 5.81 -11.12 2.90
C GLU A 81 5.53 -9.74 2.30
N LEU A 82 6.28 -9.36 1.26
CA LEU A 82 6.13 -8.05 0.64
C LEU A 82 4.85 -7.98 -0.20
N ASN A 83 4.49 -9.08 -0.88
CA ASN A 83 3.22 -9.19 -1.58
C ASN A 83 2.03 -9.07 -0.61
N ALA A 84 2.10 -9.75 0.55
CA ALA A 84 1.08 -9.65 1.60
C ALA A 84 0.96 -8.24 2.16
N MET A 85 2.08 -7.54 2.38
CA MET A 85 2.06 -6.13 2.80
C MET A 85 1.36 -5.25 1.77
N ILE A 86 1.62 -5.43 0.47
CA ILE A 86 0.96 -4.66 -0.60
C ILE A 86 -0.54 -4.97 -0.66
N LEU A 87 -0.95 -6.24 -0.56
CA LEU A 87 -2.36 -6.62 -0.54
C LEU A 87 -3.09 -6.06 0.68
N MET A 88 -2.48 -6.16 1.86
CA MET A 88 -2.97 -5.52 3.10
C MET A 88 -3.16 -4.02 2.92
N ARG A 89 -2.24 -3.39 2.20
CA ARG A 89 -2.32 -1.96 1.91
C ARG A 89 -3.45 -1.61 0.95
N GLN A 90 -3.60 -2.37 -0.13
CA GLN A 90 -4.71 -2.19 -1.08
C GLN A 90 -6.05 -2.39 -0.37
N SER A 91 -6.15 -3.38 0.53
CA SER A 91 -7.32 -3.58 1.39
C SER A 91 -7.68 -2.30 2.17
N ASN A 92 -6.71 -1.69 2.86
CA ASN A 92 -6.93 -0.45 3.60
C ASN A 92 -7.42 0.71 2.71
N ILE A 93 -6.91 0.82 1.48
CA ILE A 93 -7.30 1.85 0.51
C ILE A 93 -8.75 1.63 0.04
N PHE A 94 -9.12 0.38 -0.27
CA PHE A 94 -10.44 0.03 -0.80
C PHE A 94 -11.51 -0.12 0.27
N ALA A 95 -11.17 -0.23 1.55
CA ALA A 95 -12.09 -0.54 2.65
C ALA A 95 -13.36 0.33 2.73
N ARG A 96 -13.32 1.57 2.22
CA ARG A 96 -14.50 2.45 2.18
C ARG A 96 -15.26 2.41 0.85
N ALA A 97 -14.55 2.20 -0.25
CA ALA A 97 -15.11 2.32 -1.60
C ALA A 97 -15.64 0.97 -2.12
N ASN A 98 -14.96 -0.11 -1.76
CA ASN A 98 -15.33 -1.48 -2.09
C ASN A 98 -14.95 -2.41 -0.92
N PRO A 99 -15.81 -2.48 0.11
CA PRO A 99 -15.60 -3.31 1.29
C PRO A 99 -15.39 -4.80 1.00
N ASP A 100 -16.07 -5.36 -0.01
CA ASP A 100 -15.92 -6.75 -0.44
C ASP A 100 -14.51 -7.02 -1.00
N LEU A 101 -14.07 -6.19 -1.95
CA LEU A 101 -12.70 -6.29 -2.49
C LEU A 101 -11.65 -6.12 -1.38
N ALA A 102 -11.90 -5.21 -0.42
CA ALA A 102 -10.99 -5.04 0.70
C ALA A 102 -10.90 -6.29 1.59
N ALA A 103 -12.00 -7.03 1.76
CA ALA A 103 -12.01 -8.28 2.51
C ALA A 103 -11.21 -9.36 1.76
N ASP A 104 -11.42 -9.52 0.46
CA ASP A 104 -10.71 -10.49 -0.39
C ASP A 104 -9.19 -10.22 -0.35
N LEU A 105 -8.78 -8.97 -0.55
CA LEU A 105 -7.35 -8.58 -0.49
C LEU A 105 -6.71 -8.87 0.88
N ALA A 106 -7.45 -8.68 1.97
CA ALA A 106 -6.95 -8.99 3.32
C ALA A 106 -6.87 -10.50 3.58
N ALA A 107 -7.78 -11.29 3.00
CA ALA A 107 -7.74 -12.74 3.04
C ALA A 107 -6.54 -13.28 2.24
N ASP A 108 -6.36 -12.83 0.99
CA ASP A 108 -5.21 -13.20 0.16
C ASP A 108 -3.88 -12.83 0.84
N ALA A 109 -3.82 -11.66 1.49
CA ALA A 109 -2.66 -11.26 2.27
C ALA A 109 -2.36 -12.23 3.42
N ALA A 110 -3.39 -12.72 4.12
CA ALA A 110 -3.24 -13.66 5.22
C ALA A 110 -2.76 -15.03 4.73
N GLU A 111 -3.27 -15.52 3.60
CA GLU A 111 -2.84 -16.79 3.01
C GLU A 111 -1.36 -16.77 2.63
N LEU A 112 -0.87 -15.66 2.08
CA LEU A 112 0.54 -15.54 1.68
C LEU A 112 1.54 -15.66 2.84
N ILE A 113 1.13 -15.31 4.06
CA ILE A 113 1.99 -15.33 5.25
C ILE A 113 1.62 -16.46 6.22
N ASP A 114 0.71 -17.37 5.84
CA ASP A 114 0.31 -18.45 6.72
C ASP A 114 1.52 -19.35 7.06
N GLY A 115 1.64 -19.69 8.34
CA GLY A 115 2.79 -20.42 8.88
C GLY A 115 4.11 -19.64 8.93
N GLN A 116 4.13 -18.33 8.64
CA GLN A 116 5.33 -17.48 8.73
C GLN A 116 5.33 -16.63 10.01
N ASP A 117 6.51 -16.44 10.62
CA ASP A 117 6.68 -15.52 11.76
C ASP A 117 6.91 -14.09 11.26
N VAL A 118 5.80 -13.41 10.93
CA VAL A 118 5.82 -12.05 10.36
C VAL A 118 5.36 -10.96 11.36
N GLY A 119 5.28 -11.32 12.64
CA GLY A 119 5.02 -10.41 13.77
C GLY A 119 3.96 -9.33 13.52
N ARG A 120 4.39 -8.08 13.34
CA ARG A 120 3.51 -6.91 13.19
C ARG A 120 2.66 -6.95 11.90
N LEU A 121 3.14 -7.59 10.84
CA LEU A 121 2.39 -7.68 9.58
C LEU A 121 1.12 -8.50 9.76
N ALA A 122 1.20 -9.65 10.44
CA ALA A 122 0.04 -10.48 10.76
C ALA A 122 -1.03 -9.71 11.55
N ALA A 123 -0.61 -8.92 12.56
CA ALA A 123 -1.53 -8.07 13.32
C ALA A 123 -2.21 -6.99 12.45
N SER A 124 -1.46 -6.39 11.52
CA SER A 124 -2.02 -5.41 10.57
C SER A 124 -3.01 -6.05 9.61
N ILE A 125 -2.73 -7.25 9.10
CA ILE A 125 -3.65 -8.00 8.21
C ILE A 125 -4.93 -8.37 8.95
N ALA A 126 -4.83 -8.94 10.16
CA ALA A 126 -6.00 -9.28 10.97
C ALA A 126 -6.87 -8.06 11.27
N ARG A 127 -6.25 -6.89 11.49
CA ARG A 127 -6.98 -5.62 11.62
C ARG A 127 -7.74 -5.28 10.33
N GLN A 128 -7.12 -5.42 9.16
CA GLN A 128 -7.80 -5.12 7.89
C GLN A 128 -8.97 -6.07 7.63
N GLN A 129 -8.82 -7.37 7.91
CA GLN A 129 -9.91 -8.34 7.83
C GLN A 129 -11.10 -7.91 8.71
N ALA A 130 -10.85 -7.51 9.96
CA ALA A 130 -11.91 -7.06 10.86
C ALA A 130 -12.59 -5.76 10.39
N LEU A 131 -11.83 -4.81 9.82
CA LEU A 131 -12.38 -3.54 9.32
C LEU A 131 -13.23 -3.74 8.06
N ALA A 132 -12.77 -4.58 7.13
CA ALA A 132 -13.52 -4.92 5.93
C ALA A 132 -14.84 -5.64 6.27
N GLU A 133 -14.80 -6.61 7.17
CA GLU A 133 -16.00 -7.30 7.67
C GLU A 133 -17.02 -6.36 8.32
N LEU A 134 -16.53 -5.41 9.13
CA LEU A 134 -17.38 -4.40 9.75
C LEU A 134 -18.05 -3.51 8.69
N ALA A 135 -17.31 -3.08 7.67
CA ALA A 135 -17.83 -2.29 6.56
C ALA A 135 -18.89 -3.05 5.76
N ASN A 136 -18.64 -4.33 5.43
CA ASN A 136 -19.58 -5.22 4.75
C ASN A 136 -20.90 -5.40 5.52
N ARG A 137 -20.83 -5.51 6.85
CA ARG A 137 -22.05 -5.61 7.68
C ARG A 137 -22.86 -4.32 7.66
N ASN A 138 -22.17 -3.17 7.72
CA ASN A 138 -22.83 -1.87 7.67
C ASN A 138 -23.52 -1.62 6.32
N GLU A 139 -22.87 -1.97 5.20
CA GLU A 139 -23.43 -1.80 3.86
C GLU A 139 -24.66 -2.70 3.63
N ARG A 140 -24.59 -3.97 4.06
CA ARG A 140 -25.73 -4.89 4.02
C ARG A 140 -26.90 -4.40 4.86
N ALA A 141 -26.62 -3.93 6.09
CA ALA A 141 -27.65 -3.37 6.96
C ALA A 141 -28.31 -2.13 6.35
N PHE A 142 -27.53 -1.24 5.75
CA PHE A 142 -28.04 -0.05 5.06
C PHE A 142 -28.93 -0.43 3.87
N THR A 143 -28.48 -1.36 3.03
CA THR A 143 -29.25 -1.84 1.87
C THR A 143 -30.57 -2.48 2.29
N ALA A 144 -30.58 -3.24 3.38
CA ALA A 144 -31.80 -3.86 3.91
C ALA A 144 -32.82 -2.84 4.48
N MET A 145 -32.37 -1.63 4.84
CA MET A 145 -33.24 -0.55 5.34
C MET A 145 -33.90 0.28 4.21
N LEU A 146 -33.42 0.16 2.96
CA LEU A 146 -34.02 0.86 1.83
C LEU A 146 -35.27 0.12 1.35
N PRO A 147 -36.45 0.78 1.23
CA PRO A 147 -37.66 0.13 0.72
C PRO A 147 -37.46 -0.27 -0.74
N GLN A 148 -37.72 -1.54 -1.06
CA GLN A 148 -37.69 -2.02 -2.44
C GLN A 148 -38.83 -1.33 -3.22
N ARG A 149 -38.47 -0.54 -4.21
CA ARG A 149 -39.40 0.13 -5.12
C ARG A 149 -39.82 -0.80 -6.25
#